data_AF-A0A9E3CRF5-F1
#
_entry.id   AF-A0A9E3CRF5-F1
#
_cell.length_a   1.000
_cell.length_b   1.000
_cell.length_c   1.000
_cell.angle_alpha   90.00
_cell.angle_beta   90.00
_cell.angle_gamma   90.00
#
_symmetry.space_group_name_H-M   'P 1'
#
loop_
_entity.id
_entity.type
_entity.pdbx_description
1 polymer ?
#
loop_
_entity_poly.entity_id
_entity_poly.type
_entity_poly.pdbx_seq_one_letter_code
_entity_poly.pdbx_strand_id
1 'polypeptide(L)' 'RADLVMFPVDCVSHEAVTLVKRLCRQMGKRYVPLRSTGIGSFAAALASLSESSPRPR' A
#
# COMPACT_ATOMS: atom_id res chain seq x y z
N ARG A 1 1.92 3.94 -14.81
CA ARG A 1 1.74 2.53 -14.38
C ARG A 1 2.38 2.41 -12.99
N ALA A 2 1.77 1.71 -12.03
CA ALA A 2 2.28 1.58 -10.67
C ALA A 2 2.59 0.11 -10.32
N ASP A 3 3.57 -0.11 -9.46
CA ASP A 3 3.96 -1.45 -8.98
C ASP A 3 3.34 -1.77 -7.61
N LEU A 4 2.96 -0.72 -6.87
CA LEU A 4 2.32 -0.79 -5.57
C LEU A 4 1.38 0.41 -5.40
N VAL A 5 0.26 0.20 -4.70
CA VAL A 5 -0.65 1.27 -4.27
C VAL A 5 -0.60 1.41 -2.75
N MET A 6 -0.35 2.61 -2.25
CA MET A 6 -0.42 2.93 -0.82
C MET A 6 -1.51 3.98 -0.58
N PHE A 7 -2.28 3.85 0.50
CA PHE A 7 -3.30 4.86 0.83
C PHE A 7 -3.54 4.93 2.35
N PRO A 8 -3.64 6.14 2.94
CA PRO A 8 -4.05 6.35 4.32
C PRO A 8 -5.55 6.06 4.50
N VAL A 9 -5.90 5.15 5.41
CA VAL A 9 -7.29 4.71 5.62
C VAL A 9 -8.18 5.78 6.24
N ASP A 10 -7.60 6.79 6.87
CA ASP A 10 -8.24 7.93 7.52
C ASP A 10 -8.56 9.08 6.54
N CYS A 11 -8.02 9.06 5.31
CA CYS A 11 -8.24 10.15 4.33
C CYS A 11 -8.92 9.72 3.04
N VAL A 12 -9.34 8.46 2.94
CA VAL A 12 -10.12 7.97 1.80
C VAL A 12 -11.43 7.38 2.30
N SER A 13 -12.50 7.53 1.51
CA SER A 13 -13.79 6.96 1.85
C SER A 13 -13.78 5.43 1.78
N HIS A 14 -14.76 4.80 2.41
CA HIS A 14 -14.90 3.34 2.37
C HIS A 14 -15.09 2.80 0.95
N GLU A 15 -15.81 3.55 0.11
CA GLU A 15 -16.05 3.24 -1.30
C GLU A 15 -14.73 3.30 -2.09
N ALA A 16 -13.90 4.31 -1.82
CA ALA A 16 -12.58 4.43 -2.44
C ALA A 16 -11.69 3.22 -2.08
N VAL A 17 -11.68 2.78 -0.82
CA VAL A 17 -10.95 1.57 -0.39
C VAL A 17 -11.46 0.34 -1.14
N THR A 18 -12.78 0.18 -1.24
CA THR A 18 -13.40 -0.95 -1.94
C THR A 18 -13.02 -0.97 -3.41
N LEU A 19 -13.02 0.19 -4.06
CA LEU A 19 -12.61 0.35 -5.46
C LEU A 19 -11.13 0.03 -5.65
N VAL A 20 -10.24 0.54 -4.80
CA VAL A 20 -8.80 0.24 -4.84
C VAL A 20 -8.55 -1.26 -4.70
N LYS A 21 -9.18 -1.92 -3.73
CA LYS A 21 -9.07 -3.38 -3.55
C LYS A 21 -9.51 -4.14 -4.79
N ARG A 22 -10.65 -3.78 -5.37
CA ARG A 22 -11.18 -4.42 -6.59
C ARG A 22 -10.24 -4.26 -7.78
N LEU A 23 -9.79 -3.03 -8.04
CA LEU A 23 -8.88 -2.73 -9.15
C LEU A 23 -7.53 -3.41 -8.98
N CYS A 24 -6.94 -3.35 -7.79
CA CYS A 24 -5.67 -4.02 -7.51
C CYS A 24 -5.78 -5.53 -7.71
N ARG A 25 -6.88 -6.15 -7.27
CA ARG A 25 -7.14 -7.57 -7.52
C ARG A 25 -7.25 -7.89 -9.01
N GLN A 26 -8.01 -7.10 -9.77
CA GLN A 26 -8.17 -7.30 -11.22
C GLN A 26 -6.84 -7.14 -11.99
N MET A 27 -5.99 -6.22 -11.56
CA MET A 27 -4.71 -5.93 -12.21
C MET A 27 -3.54 -6.77 -11.65
N GLY A 28 -3.77 -7.64 -10.66
CA GLY A 28 -2.71 -8.38 -9.98
C GLY A 28 -1.70 -7.47 -9.26
N LYS A 29 -2.13 -6.30 -8.80
CA LYS A 29 -1.29 -5.31 -8.12
C LYS A 29 -1.40 -5.45 -6.60
N ARG A 30 -0.26 -5.28 -5.93
CA ARG A 30 -0.22 -5.21 -4.47
C ARG A 30 -0.75 -3.84 -4.01
N TYR A 31 -1.36 -3.82 -2.84
CA TYR A 31 -1.72 -2.58 -2.16
C TYR A 31 -1.38 -2.69 -0.67
N VAL A 32 -1.08 -1.55 -0.04
CA VAL A 32 -0.75 -1.43 1.38
C VAL A 32 -1.56 -0.29 2.00
N PRO A 33 -2.55 -0.57 2.85
CA PRO A 33 -3.24 0.47 3.61
C PRO A 33 -2.31 1.03 4.69
N LEU A 34 -2.28 2.35 4.84
CA LEU A 34 -1.51 3.07 5.86
C LEU A 34 -2.43 3.47 7.01
N ARG A 35 -1.95 3.38 8.25
CA ARG A 35 -2.72 3.68 9.47
C ARG A 35 -2.90 5.17 9.73
N SER A 36 -2.06 6.01 9.13
CA SER A 36 -2.13 7.47 9.16
C SER A 36 -1.42 8.08 7.95
N THR A 37 -1.65 9.38 7.74
CA THR A 37 -1.04 10.22 6.68
C THR A 37 0.40 10.64 6.93
N GLY A 38 0.95 10.39 8.12
CA GLY A 38 2.27 10.88 8.49
C GLY A 38 3.41 10.18 7.74
N ILE A 39 4.53 10.91 7.56
CA ILE A 39 5.72 10.39 6.87
C ILE A 39 6.30 9.14 7.56
N GLY A 40 6.16 9.03 8.89
CA GLY A 40 6.60 7.85 9.64
C GLY A 40 5.82 6.58 9.28
N SER A 41 4.49 6.70 9.09
CA SER A 41 3.63 5.58 8.64
C SER A 41 4.01 5.13 7.23
N PHE A 42 4.30 6.08 6.35
CA PHE A 42 4.80 5.80 5.00
C PHE A 42 6.19 5.15 5.01
N ALA A 43 7.13 5.69 5.76
CA ALA A 43 8.50 5.16 5.87
C ALA A 43 8.52 3.75 6.47
N ALA A 44 7.72 3.49 7.50
CA ALA A 44 7.58 2.16 8.08
C ALA A 44 7.03 1.14 7.07
N ALA A 45 6.01 1.52 6.28
CA ALA A 45 5.49 0.67 5.22
C ALA A 45 6.56 0.35 4.16
N LEU A 46 7.38 1.34 3.79
CA LEU A 46 8.48 1.14 2.83
C LEU A 46 9.58 0.22 3.40
N ALA A 47 9.93 0.37 4.68
CA ALA A 47 10.90 -0.49 5.36
C ALA A 47 10.45 -1.95 5.36
N SER A 48 9.20 -2.24 5.74
CA SER A 48 8.65 -3.61 5.74
C SER A 48 8.61 -4.25 4.34
N LEU A 49 8.45 -3.45 3.28
CA LEU A 49 8.52 -3.93 1.90
C LEU A 49 9.95 -4.27 1.47
N SER A 50 10.95 -3.57 2.00
CA SER A 50 12.36 -3.88 1.74
C SER A 50 12.81 -5.18 2.41
N GLU A 51 12.28 -5.48 3.61
CA GLU A 51 12.61 -6.68 4.38
C GLU A 51 12.00 -7.96 3.79
N SER A 52 10.92 -7.83 3.03
CA SER A 52 10.24 -8.96 2.37
C SER A 52 10.83 -9.32 1.00
N SER A 53 11.84 -8.58 0.52
CA SER A 53 12.67 -9.02 -0.61
C SER A 53 13.76 -9.96 -0.09
N PRO A 54 13.97 -11.16 -0.70
CA PRO A 54 15.09 -12.02 -0.31
C PRO A 54 16.38 -11.22 -0.46
N ARG A 55 17.19 -11.14 0.62
CA ARG A 55 18.51 -10.50 0.54
C ARG A 55 19.31 -11.26 -0.52
N PRO A 56 19.86 -10.59 -1.53
CA PRO A 56 20.91 -11.21 -2.35
C PRO A 56 22.07 -11.54 -1.39
N ARG A 57 22.49 -12.80 -1.37
CA ARG A 57 23.72 -13.21 -0.68
C ARG A 57 24.93 -12.70 -1.44
#